data_AF-A0A7R9QEF6-F1
#
_entry.id   AF-A0A7R9QEF6-F1
#
_cell.length_a   1.000
_cell.length_b   1.000
_cell.length_c   1.000
_cell.angle_alpha   90.00
_cell.angle_beta   90.00
_cell.angle_gamma   90.00
#
_symmetry.space_group_name_H-M   'P 1'
#
loop_
_entity.id
_entity.type
_entity.pdbx_description
1 polymer ?
#
loop_
_entity_poly.entity_id
_entity_poly.type
_entity_poly.pdbx_seq_one_letter_code
_entity_poly.pdbx_strand_id
1 'polypeptide(L)'
;PYLWWKRYITRLQLIQFAILIVCLICGLMCGNHNDYPIAVILCQFLFINIHYVGIYDKWELRKLSMIQIVPMATDTRLFLALNLCQRMVIKSMNFDSIQYILHDYWAEETDDRLKEYRLLKGGPELFLSIMLFWLLFVTKLGPNYMKDRKPFVLREIIMIYNFILVVINVYFVYAAIGWLDYGRKSWLTRLPTRNEWSEKAIADLPEKAVYAYSKLFDLFDTVFFVLRKKSNQITFLHVYHHFMVPVLAFIVAKLCPQTVIVEVFCLLNSIVHTVMYSYYLLSAFGPQIQPYLWWKRYITRLQ
;
A
#
# COMPACT_ATOMS: atom_id res chain seq x y z
N PRO A 1 32.20 11.60 -3.18
CA PRO A 1 32.39 11.92 -1.73
C PRO A 1 31.30 12.81 -1.09
N TYR A 2 30.32 13.36 -1.82
CA TYR A 2 29.56 14.54 -1.34
C TYR A 2 28.28 14.33 -0.53
N LEU A 3 27.91 13.10 -0.13
CA LEU A 3 26.61 12.85 0.50
C LEU A 3 26.75 12.01 1.77
N TRP A 4 27.24 12.65 2.82
CA TRP A 4 27.43 12.09 4.16
C TRP A 4 26.13 11.53 4.76
N TRP A 5 24.97 12.03 4.31
CA TRP A 5 23.65 11.63 4.81
C TRP A 5 23.05 10.37 4.13
N LYS A 6 23.77 9.74 3.20
CA LYS A 6 23.34 8.53 2.47
C LYS A 6 22.87 7.35 3.34
N ARG A 7 23.40 7.25 4.56
CA ARG A 7 23.09 6.16 5.51
C ARG A 7 21.77 6.37 6.25
N TYR A 8 21.19 7.57 6.19
CA TYR A 8 19.99 7.92 6.94
C TYR A 8 18.71 7.59 6.19
N ILE A 9 18.72 7.34 4.87
CA ILE A 9 17.46 7.16 4.12
C ILE A 9 16.77 5.82 4.41
N THR A 10 17.51 4.72 4.41
CA THR A 10 16.97 3.43 4.87
C THR A 10 16.58 3.49 6.35
N ARG A 11 17.31 4.29 7.15
CA ARG A 11 16.94 4.54 8.55
C ARG A 11 15.64 5.33 8.64
N LEU A 12 15.40 6.31 7.78
CA LEU A 12 14.17 7.09 7.75
C LEU A 12 12.95 6.23 7.43
N GLN A 13 13.07 5.24 6.53
CA GLN A 13 11.98 4.28 6.29
C GLN A 13 11.77 3.32 7.46
N LEU A 14 12.84 2.80 8.06
CA LEU A 14 12.71 1.97 9.25
C LEU A 14 12.07 2.77 10.39
N ILE A 15 12.43 4.05 10.54
CA ILE A 15 11.78 4.98 11.48
C ILE A 15 10.32 5.20 11.09
N GLN A 16 10.00 5.41 9.81
CA GLN A 16 8.62 5.56 9.32
C GLN A 16 7.77 4.35 9.71
N PHE A 17 8.22 3.13 9.42
CA PHE A 17 7.52 1.91 9.77
C PHE A 17 7.48 1.68 11.29
N ALA A 18 8.54 2.03 12.03
CA ALA A 18 8.53 1.98 13.49
C ALA A 18 7.48 2.95 14.09
N ILE A 19 7.38 4.18 13.56
CA ILE A 19 6.34 5.13 13.96
C ILE A 19 4.95 4.53 13.68
N LEU A 20 4.73 3.97 12.49
CA LEU A 20 3.45 3.33 12.15
C LEU A 20 3.12 2.14 13.05
N ILE A 21 4.12 1.32 13.41
CA ILE A 21 3.96 0.21 14.36
C ILE A 21 3.55 0.74 15.74
N VAL A 22 4.21 1.79 16.23
CA VAL A 22 3.87 2.42 17.51
C VAL A 22 2.44 2.97 17.47
N CYS A 23 2.06 3.69 16.41
CA CYS A 23 0.70 4.19 16.23
C CYS A 23 -0.34 3.05 16.22
N LEU A 24 -0.04 1.92 15.57
CA LEU A 24 -0.91 0.74 15.57
C LEU A 24 -1.05 0.08 16.94
N ILE A 25 0.06 -0.08 17.67
CA ILE A 25 0.04 -0.64 19.04
C ILE A 25 -0.78 0.27 19.96
N CYS A 26 -0.58 1.58 19.86
CA CYS A 26 -1.37 2.55 20.63
C CYS A 26 -2.87 2.49 20.26
N GLY A 27 -3.21 2.32 18.97
CA GLY A 27 -4.59 2.11 18.52
C GLY A 27 -5.19 0.81 19.07
N LEU A 28 -4.42 -0.28 19.15
CA LEU A 28 -4.85 -1.55 19.78
C LEU A 28 -5.09 -1.39 21.28
N MET A 29 -4.21 -0.69 21.98
CA MET A 29 -4.24 -0.58 23.44
C MET A 29 -5.25 0.45 23.95
N CYS A 30 -5.44 1.55 23.23
CA CYS A 30 -6.21 2.70 23.69
C CYS A 30 -7.49 2.96 22.87
N GLY A 31 -7.69 2.22 21.77
CA GLY A 31 -8.85 2.37 20.90
C GLY A 31 -10.13 1.78 21.49
N ASN A 32 -11.26 2.44 21.24
CA ASN A 32 -12.56 1.84 21.49
C ASN A 32 -12.90 0.89 20.34
N HIS A 33 -12.79 -0.41 20.57
CA HIS A 33 -12.94 -1.46 19.54
C HIS A 33 -14.39 -1.78 19.18
N ASN A 34 -15.37 -1.12 19.81
CA ASN A 34 -16.78 -1.35 19.50
C ASN A 34 -17.17 -0.87 18.09
N ASP A 35 -16.44 0.10 17.53
CA ASP A 35 -16.75 0.71 16.22
C ASP A 35 -15.70 0.39 15.14
N TYR A 36 -14.59 -0.25 15.50
CA TYR A 36 -13.47 -0.51 14.59
C TYR A 36 -13.09 -1.99 14.59
N PRO A 37 -13.11 -2.69 13.44
CA PRO A 37 -12.80 -4.11 13.40
C PRO A 37 -11.31 -4.35 13.69
N ILE A 38 -11.02 -5.02 14.83
CA ILE A 38 -9.65 -5.37 15.26
C ILE A 38 -8.87 -6.08 14.14
N ALA A 39 -9.54 -6.92 13.34
CA ALA A 39 -8.96 -7.61 12.20
C ALA A 39 -8.26 -6.65 11.21
N VAL A 40 -8.80 -5.44 10.98
CA VAL A 40 -8.20 -4.45 10.08
C VAL A 40 -6.87 -3.94 10.64
N ILE A 41 -6.80 -3.64 11.94
CA ILE A 41 -5.55 -3.23 12.59
C ILE A 41 -4.52 -4.37 12.53
N LEU A 42 -4.93 -5.62 12.77
CA LEU A 42 -4.04 -6.77 12.68
C LEU A 42 -3.49 -6.98 11.26
N CYS A 43 -4.33 -6.83 10.23
CA CYS A 43 -3.90 -6.89 8.84
C CYS A 43 -2.89 -5.77 8.50
N GLN A 44 -3.14 -4.54 8.96
CA GLN A 44 -2.20 -3.41 8.78
C GLN A 44 -0.87 -3.66 9.51
N PHE A 45 -0.94 -4.17 10.73
CA PHE A 45 0.23 -4.55 11.53
C PHE A 45 1.08 -5.59 10.80
N LEU A 46 0.46 -6.67 10.31
CA LEU A 46 1.15 -7.70 9.56
C LEU A 46 1.81 -7.14 8.29
N PHE A 47 1.08 -6.30 7.53
CA PHE A 47 1.60 -5.65 6.32
C PHE A 47 2.84 -4.78 6.59
N ILE A 48 2.78 -3.92 7.62
CA ILE A 48 3.89 -3.05 7.99
C ILE A 48 5.09 -3.86 8.50
N ASN A 49 4.86 -4.91 9.29
CA ASN A 49 5.95 -5.76 9.80
C ASN A 49 6.66 -6.51 8.67
N ILE A 50 5.92 -7.05 7.70
CA ILE A 50 6.53 -7.72 6.52
C ILE A 50 7.41 -6.73 5.73
N HIS A 51 6.97 -5.48 5.57
CA HIS A 51 7.79 -4.44 4.94
C HIS A 51 9.02 -4.08 5.78
N TYR A 52 8.82 -3.87 7.08
CA TYR A 52 9.90 -3.54 8.00
C TYR A 52 11.00 -4.61 7.98
N VAL A 53 10.64 -5.88 8.15
CA VAL A 53 11.57 -7.02 8.11
C VAL A 53 12.21 -7.14 6.73
N GLY A 54 11.43 -7.05 5.64
CA GLY A 54 11.96 -7.15 4.29
C GLY A 54 12.97 -6.06 3.93
N ILE A 55 12.82 -4.85 4.48
CA ILE A 55 13.77 -3.75 4.31
C ILE A 55 14.96 -3.91 5.26
N TYR A 56 14.70 -4.30 6.52
CA TYR A 56 15.72 -4.54 7.53
C TYR A 56 16.68 -5.65 7.12
N ASP A 57 16.18 -6.79 6.65
CA ASP A 57 17.00 -7.91 6.17
C ASP A 57 17.90 -7.49 5.00
N LYS A 58 17.35 -6.74 4.03
CA LYS A 58 18.16 -6.17 2.94
C LYS A 58 19.23 -5.19 3.43
N TRP A 59 18.96 -4.47 4.52
CA TRP A 59 19.90 -3.52 5.12
C TRP A 59 20.99 -4.25 5.91
N GLU A 60 20.64 -5.26 6.69
CA GLU A 60 21.56 -6.04 7.52
C GLU A 60 22.42 -6.99 6.68
N LEU A 61 21.86 -7.67 5.67
CA LEU A 61 22.63 -8.48 4.70
C LEU A 61 23.69 -7.66 3.95
N ARG A 62 23.45 -6.35 3.74
CA ARG A 62 24.45 -5.44 3.15
C ARG A 62 25.55 -5.03 4.13
N LYS A 63 25.28 -5.12 5.42
CA LYS A 63 26.24 -4.86 6.50
C LYS A 63 27.08 -6.12 6.80
N LEU A 64 26.46 -7.28 6.62
CA LEU A 64 27.02 -8.62 6.79
C LEU A 64 27.62 -9.20 5.49
N SER A 65 27.98 -8.39 4.49
CA SER A 65 28.73 -8.85 3.30
C SER A 65 30.17 -9.31 3.60
N MET A 66 30.40 -9.81 4.82
CA MET A 66 31.58 -10.50 5.36
C MET A 66 31.21 -11.85 6.02
N ILE A 67 29.97 -12.36 5.92
CA ILE A 67 29.61 -13.76 6.25
C ILE A 67 28.34 -14.14 5.46
N GLN A 68 28.37 -15.28 4.74
CA GLN A 68 27.19 -15.88 4.10
C GLN A 68 26.17 -16.29 5.17
N ILE A 69 24.92 -15.86 5.05
CA ILE A 69 23.82 -16.35 5.89
C ILE A 69 22.75 -17.00 5.01
N VAL A 70 22.36 -18.19 5.45
CA VAL A 70 21.38 -19.13 4.90
C VAL A 70 19.96 -18.51 4.91
N PRO A 71 19.07 -18.86 3.95
CA PRO A 71 17.72 -18.30 3.91
C PRO A 71 16.90 -18.69 5.15
N MET A 72 16.09 -17.75 5.64
CA MET A 72 15.10 -17.98 6.70
C MET A 72 14.11 -19.06 6.24
N ALA A 73 14.12 -20.20 6.92
CA ALA A 73 13.21 -21.30 6.65
C ALA A 73 11.77 -20.86 6.91
N THR A 74 10.91 -20.96 5.90
CA THR A 74 9.45 -20.90 6.08
C THR A 74 9.04 -22.05 6.98
N ASP A 75 8.60 -21.77 8.20
CA ASP A 75 8.17 -22.80 9.14
C ASP A 75 6.87 -23.46 8.64
N THR A 76 7.03 -24.66 8.07
CA THR A 76 5.96 -25.49 7.50
C THR A 76 4.84 -25.77 8.52
N ARG A 77 5.13 -25.70 9.83
CA ARG A 77 4.16 -26.00 10.90
C ARG A 77 3.12 -24.89 11.06
N LEU A 78 3.52 -23.62 10.93
CA LEU A 78 2.58 -22.49 10.98
C LEU A 78 1.66 -22.49 9.76
N PHE A 79 2.19 -22.81 8.58
CA PHE A 79 1.41 -22.96 7.35
C PHE A 79 0.42 -24.13 7.43
N LEU A 80 0.82 -25.25 8.05
CA LEU A 80 -0.06 -26.40 8.25
C LEU A 80 -1.18 -26.10 9.27
N ALA A 81 -0.86 -25.40 10.36
CA ALA A 81 -1.81 -24.98 11.38
C ALA A 81 -2.85 -23.98 10.82
N LEU A 82 -2.41 -22.99 10.02
CA LEU A 82 -3.32 -22.07 9.33
C LEU A 82 -4.24 -22.80 8.34
N ASN A 83 -3.69 -23.76 7.57
CA ASN A 83 -4.49 -24.57 6.64
C ASN A 83 -5.51 -25.47 7.36
N LEU A 84 -5.16 -26.06 8.50
CA LEU A 84 -6.08 -26.85 9.32
C LEU A 84 -7.18 -25.98 9.92
N CYS A 85 -6.83 -24.83 10.47
CA CYS A 85 -7.79 -23.88 11.04
C CYS A 85 -8.75 -23.35 9.97
N GLN A 86 -8.22 -22.97 8.80
CA GLN A 86 -9.03 -22.53 7.65
C GLN A 86 -9.96 -23.64 7.15
N ARG A 87 -9.47 -24.89 7.04
CA ARG A 87 -10.31 -26.03 6.65
C ARG A 87 -11.41 -26.33 7.67
N MET A 88 -11.13 -26.19 8.96
CA MET A 88 -12.13 -26.40 10.02
C MET A 88 -13.21 -25.32 9.97
N VAL A 89 -12.82 -24.04 9.84
CA VAL A 89 -13.75 -22.90 9.75
C VAL A 89 -14.63 -22.99 8.49
N ILE A 90 -14.05 -23.28 7.32
CA ILE A 90 -14.80 -23.41 6.07
C ILE A 90 -15.77 -24.59 6.12
N LYS A 91 -15.38 -25.71 6.75
CA LYS A 91 -16.22 -26.90 6.86
C LYS A 91 -17.38 -26.74 7.86
N SER A 92 -17.28 -25.77 8.78
CA SER A 92 -18.33 -25.43 9.74
C SER A 92 -19.27 -24.30 9.30
N MET A 93 -18.96 -23.58 8.23
CA MET A 93 -19.79 -22.47 7.75
C MET A 93 -20.87 -22.99 6.78
N ASN A 94 -22.13 -22.63 7.03
CA ASN A 94 -23.20 -22.83 6.05
C ASN A 94 -23.08 -21.80 4.91
N PHE A 95 -23.79 -22.05 3.80
CA PHE A 95 -23.78 -21.19 2.62
C PHE A 95 -24.16 -19.74 2.96
N ASP A 96 -25.15 -19.54 3.83
CA ASP A 96 -25.60 -18.22 4.27
C ASP A 96 -24.51 -17.45 5.00
N SER A 97 -23.72 -18.10 5.85
CA SER A 97 -22.57 -17.46 6.52
C SER A 97 -21.47 -17.07 5.54
N ILE A 98 -21.27 -17.87 4.49
CA ILE A 98 -20.28 -17.57 3.44
C ILE A 98 -20.75 -16.37 2.61
N GLN A 99 -22.01 -16.36 2.20
CA GLN A 99 -22.59 -15.22 1.47
C GLN A 99 -22.52 -13.94 2.31
N TYR A 100 -22.84 -14.03 3.60
CA TYR A 100 -22.76 -12.90 4.50
C TYR A 100 -21.35 -12.31 4.56
N ILE A 101 -20.33 -13.13 4.82
CA ILE A 101 -18.94 -12.64 4.92
C ILE A 101 -18.41 -12.11 3.57
N LEU A 102 -18.80 -12.73 2.46
CA LEU A 102 -18.27 -12.37 1.14
C LEU A 102 -18.95 -11.14 0.54
N HIS A 103 -20.23 -10.90 0.80
CA HIS A 103 -21.01 -9.83 0.18
C HIS A 103 -21.73 -8.94 1.20
N ASP A 104 -22.62 -9.51 2.01
CA ASP A 104 -23.60 -8.71 2.79
C ASP A 104 -22.92 -7.87 3.89
N TYR A 105 -21.92 -8.44 4.58
CA TYR A 105 -21.09 -7.74 5.55
C TYR A 105 -20.49 -6.46 4.97
N TRP A 106 -19.93 -6.53 3.76
CA TRP A 106 -19.30 -5.37 3.14
C TRP A 106 -20.33 -4.32 2.73
N ALA A 107 -21.52 -4.73 2.27
CA ALA A 107 -22.57 -3.82 1.88
C ALA A 107 -23.21 -3.12 3.10
N GLU A 108 -23.38 -3.83 4.21
CA GLU A 108 -23.93 -3.34 5.48
C GLU A 108 -22.95 -2.42 6.22
N GLU A 109 -21.66 -2.79 6.25
CA GLU A 109 -20.64 -2.08 7.02
C GLU A 109 -20.06 -0.86 6.30
N THR A 110 -20.36 -0.67 5.01
CA THR A 110 -19.91 0.51 4.28
C THR A 110 -20.56 1.78 4.82
N ASP A 111 -19.75 2.80 5.06
CA ASP A 111 -20.21 4.16 5.38
C ASP A 111 -21.21 4.65 4.32
N ASP A 112 -22.42 5.04 4.75
CA ASP A 112 -23.50 5.47 3.86
C ASP A 112 -23.08 6.60 2.91
N ARG A 113 -22.21 7.49 3.37
CA ARG A 113 -21.70 8.65 2.62
C ARG A 113 -20.81 8.24 1.45
N LEU A 114 -20.30 7.00 1.45
CA LEU A 114 -19.40 6.48 0.42
C LEU A 114 -20.10 5.55 -0.58
N LYS A 115 -21.42 5.30 -0.42
CA LYS A 115 -22.19 4.39 -1.28
C LYS A 115 -22.37 4.88 -2.72
N GLU A 116 -22.08 6.14 -3.01
CA GLU A 116 -22.07 6.68 -4.38
C GLU A 116 -20.85 6.24 -5.20
N TYR A 117 -19.74 5.89 -4.53
CA TYR A 117 -18.51 5.47 -5.19
C TYR A 117 -18.60 4.02 -5.67
N ARG A 118 -18.53 3.79 -6.98
CA ARG A 118 -18.75 2.47 -7.60
C ARG A 118 -17.94 1.32 -6.99
N LEU A 119 -16.67 1.51 -6.67
CA LEU A 119 -15.86 0.47 -6.02
C LEU A 119 -16.29 0.22 -4.57
N LEU A 120 -16.71 1.26 -3.85
CA LEU A 120 -17.09 1.16 -2.44
C LEU A 120 -18.55 0.73 -2.26
N LYS A 121 -19.39 0.85 -3.30
CA LYS A 121 -20.78 0.42 -3.29
C LYS A 121 -20.92 -1.11 -3.28
N GLY A 122 -21.76 -1.64 -2.39
CA GLY A 122 -22.11 -3.07 -2.34
C GLY A 122 -20.98 -3.95 -1.82
N GLY A 123 -20.88 -5.18 -2.31
CA GLY A 123 -19.83 -6.12 -1.95
C GLY A 123 -18.42 -5.76 -2.49
N PRO A 124 -17.40 -6.59 -2.21
CA PRO A 124 -16.02 -6.38 -2.64
C PRO A 124 -15.70 -6.97 -4.04
N GLU A 125 -16.67 -7.55 -4.75
CA GLU A 125 -16.46 -8.40 -5.93
C GLU A 125 -15.76 -7.64 -7.05
N LEU A 126 -16.19 -6.41 -7.34
CA LEU A 126 -15.58 -5.59 -8.39
C LEU A 126 -14.11 -5.31 -8.07
N PHE A 127 -13.82 -4.92 -6.83
CA PHE A 127 -12.44 -4.67 -6.39
C PHE A 127 -11.59 -5.95 -6.46
N LEU A 128 -12.09 -7.07 -5.93
CA LEU A 128 -11.39 -8.36 -5.97
C LEU A 128 -11.15 -8.83 -7.40
N SER A 129 -12.09 -8.60 -8.32
CA SER A 129 -11.93 -8.95 -9.73
C SER A 129 -10.80 -8.16 -10.40
N ILE A 130 -10.67 -6.86 -10.09
CA ILE A 130 -9.57 -6.02 -10.58
C ILE A 130 -8.24 -6.49 -10.02
N MET A 131 -8.16 -6.74 -8.70
CA MET A 131 -6.93 -7.19 -8.05
C MET A 131 -6.49 -8.57 -8.54
N LEU A 132 -7.43 -9.50 -8.72
CA LEU A 132 -7.16 -10.83 -9.26
C LEU A 132 -6.70 -10.75 -10.71
N PHE A 133 -7.38 -9.96 -11.54
CA PHE A 133 -6.97 -9.75 -12.92
C PHE A 133 -5.56 -9.15 -12.99
N TRP A 134 -5.27 -8.13 -12.19
CA TRP A 134 -3.94 -7.52 -12.13
C TRP A 134 -2.88 -8.55 -11.73
N LEU A 135 -3.13 -9.35 -10.68
CA LEU A 135 -2.19 -10.36 -10.21
C LEU A 135 -1.93 -11.43 -11.29
N LEU A 136 -2.99 -11.92 -11.95
CA LEU A 136 -2.89 -12.86 -13.06
C LEU A 136 -2.13 -12.25 -14.24
N PHE A 137 -2.37 -10.97 -14.53
CA PHE A 137 -1.67 -10.26 -15.60
C PHE A 137 -0.18 -10.16 -15.32
N VAL A 138 0.23 -9.67 -14.14
CA VAL A 138 1.64 -9.40 -13.87
C VAL A 138 2.46 -10.68 -13.65
N THR A 139 1.82 -11.77 -13.21
CA THR A 139 2.50 -13.04 -12.95
C THR A 139 2.48 -14.02 -14.12
N LYS A 140 1.40 -14.05 -14.91
CA LYS A 140 1.18 -15.05 -15.96
C LYS A 140 0.86 -14.46 -17.33
N LEU A 141 -0.27 -13.75 -17.46
CA LEU A 141 -0.79 -13.38 -18.78
C LEU A 141 0.15 -12.42 -19.53
N GLY A 142 0.61 -11.37 -18.85
CA GLY A 142 1.51 -10.38 -19.41
C GLY A 142 2.90 -10.93 -19.75
N PRO A 143 3.60 -11.64 -18.84
CA PRO A 143 4.86 -12.30 -19.16
C PRO A 143 4.76 -13.29 -20.32
N ASN A 144 3.70 -14.11 -20.38
CA ASN A 144 3.46 -15.03 -21.48
C ASN A 144 3.23 -14.29 -22.80
N TYR A 145 2.41 -13.23 -22.78
CA TYR A 145 2.17 -12.38 -23.96
C TYR A 145 3.45 -11.71 -24.47
N MET A 146 4.35 -11.34 -23.56
CA MET A 146 5.62 -10.68 -23.88
C MET A 146 6.77 -11.63 -24.21
N LYS A 147 6.57 -12.96 -24.11
CA LYS A 147 7.62 -13.97 -24.26
C LYS A 147 8.39 -13.79 -25.58
N ASP A 148 7.65 -13.79 -26.68
CA ASP A 148 8.20 -13.74 -28.06
C ASP A 148 8.16 -12.33 -28.66
N ARG A 149 7.89 -11.31 -27.84
CA ARG A 149 7.83 -9.90 -28.26
C ARG A 149 9.06 -9.12 -27.78
N LYS A 150 9.43 -8.11 -28.55
CA LYS A 150 10.40 -7.10 -28.14
C LYS A 150 9.79 -6.21 -27.05
N PRO A 151 10.58 -5.67 -26.10
CA PRO A 151 10.10 -4.72 -25.11
C PRO A 151 9.42 -3.51 -25.77
N PHE A 152 8.26 -3.10 -25.26
CA PHE A 152 7.59 -1.91 -25.77
C PHE A 152 8.34 -0.63 -25.39
N VAL A 153 8.34 0.35 -26.30
CA VAL A 153 8.90 1.68 -26.09
C VAL A 153 7.76 2.60 -25.62
N LEU A 154 7.53 2.65 -24.31
CA LEU A 154 6.40 3.37 -23.70
C LEU A 154 6.81 4.70 -23.05
N ARG A 155 7.85 5.37 -23.57
CA ARG A 155 8.48 6.52 -22.90
C ARG A 155 7.47 7.65 -22.61
N GLU A 156 6.74 8.09 -23.63
CA GLU A 156 5.81 9.22 -23.51
C GLU A 156 4.63 8.94 -22.59
N ILE A 157 4.06 7.73 -22.72
CA ILE A 157 2.98 7.27 -21.84
C ILE A 157 3.45 7.25 -20.38
N ILE A 158 4.64 6.73 -20.11
CA ILE A 158 5.21 6.69 -18.75
C ILE A 158 5.53 8.10 -18.23
N MET A 159 5.94 9.04 -19.09
CA MET A 159 6.13 10.44 -18.68
C MET A 159 4.82 11.07 -18.23
N ILE A 160 3.76 10.96 -19.05
CA ILE A 160 2.45 11.51 -18.73
C ILE A 160 1.91 10.86 -17.44
N TYR A 161 2.01 9.54 -17.34
CA TYR A 161 1.61 8.79 -16.16
C TYR A 161 2.36 9.25 -14.89
N ASN A 162 3.70 9.35 -14.93
CA ASN A 162 4.48 9.82 -13.78
C ASN A 162 4.14 11.26 -13.41
N PHE A 163 3.91 12.14 -14.39
CA PHE A 163 3.49 13.52 -14.14
C PHE A 163 2.13 13.57 -13.42
N ILE A 164 1.15 12.81 -13.90
CA ILE A 164 -0.16 12.69 -13.25
C ILE A 164 0.01 12.19 -11.82
N LEU A 165 0.83 11.16 -11.59
CA LEU A 165 1.06 10.64 -10.24
C LEU A 165 1.80 11.63 -9.33
N VAL A 166 2.70 12.46 -9.84
CA VAL A 166 3.28 13.56 -9.06
C VAL A 166 2.19 14.52 -8.62
N VAL A 167 1.32 14.97 -9.52
CA VAL A 167 0.24 15.93 -9.21
C VAL A 167 -0.72 15.34 -8.16
N ILE A 168 -1.15 14.08 -8.36
CA ILE A 168 -2.05 13.38 -7.44
C ILE A 168 -1.41 13.26 -6.05
N ASN A 169 -0.16 12.82 -5.96
CA ASN A 169 0.49 12.63 -4.66
C ASN A 169 0.80 13.96 -3.96
N VAL A 170 1.14 15.03 -4.69
CA VAL A 170 1.30 16.38 -4.11
C VAL A 170 -0.01 16.86 -3.50
N TYR A 171 -1.14 16.67 -4.20
CA TYR A 171 -2.45 17.00 -3.66
C TYR A 171 -2.77 16.19 -2.39
N PHE A 172 -2.47 14.88 -2.36
CA PHE A 172 -2.71 14.08 -1.16
C PHE A 172 -1.76 14.37 0.00
N VAL A 173 -0.56 14.90 -0.26
CA VAL A 173 0.26 15.48 0.82
C VAL A 173 -0.47 16.68 1.43
N TYR A 174 -0.99 17.60 0.62
CA TYR A 174 -1.76 18.74 1.10
C TYR A 174 -3.02 18.32 1.87
N ALA A 175 -3.83 17.43 1.30
CA ALA A 175 -5.07 16.95 1.92
C ALA A 175 -4.80 16.22 3.24
N ALA A 176 -3.80 15.32 3.29
CA ALA A 176 -3.48 14.56 4.50
C ALA A 176 -2.96 15.45 5.64
N ILE A 177 -2.26 16.56 5.35
CA ILE A 177 -1.91 17.56 6.37
C ILE A 177 -3.18 18.19 6.98
N GLY A 178 -4.19 18.47 6.14
CA GLY A 178 -5.50 18.98 6.57
C GLY A 178 -6.28 17.97 7.42
N TRP A 179 -6.36 16.71 7.00
CA TRP A 179 -7.03 15.63 7.73
C TRP A 179 -6.43 15.45 9.14
N LEU A 180 -5.09 15.44 9.22
CA LEU A 180 -4.31 15.34 10.46
C LEU A 180 -4.32 16.61 11.31
N ASP A 181 -5.05 17.64 10.88
CA ASP A 181 -5.16 18.92 11.58
C ASP A 181 -3.78 19.53 11.88
N TYR A 182 -2.95 19.60 10.83
CA TYR A 182 -1.57 20.10 10.88
C TYR A 182 -0.69 19.37 11.90
N GLY A 183 -0.95 18.08 12.12
CA GLY A 183 -0.19 17.22 13.03
C GLY A 183 -0.76 17.13 14.44
N ARG A 184 -1.78 17.93 14.79
CA ARG A 184 -2.45 17.86 16.10
C ARG A 184 -3.09 16.48 16.33
N LYS A 185 -3.52 15.82 15.26
CA LYS A 185 -4.11 14.48 15.34
C LYS A 185 -3.10 13.33 15.22
N SER A 186 -1.85 13.56 14.79
CA SER A 186 -0.92 12.49 14.40
C SER A 186 -0.60 11.46 15.48
N TRP A 187 -0.82 11.80 16.75
CA TRP A 187 -0.60 10.94 17.91
C TRP A 187 -1.89 10.59 18.66
N LEU A 188 -3.05 10.98 18.12
CA LEU A 188 -4.33 10.62 18.71
C LEU A 188 -4.55 9.11 18.52
N THR A 189 -4.67 8.43 19.64
CA THR A 189 -4.93 6.99 19.72
C THR A 189 -6.43 6.68 19.67
N ARG A 190 -7.27 7.72 19.58
CA ARG A 190 -8.71 7.58 19.47
C ARG A 190 -9.04 7.02 18.10
N LEU A 191 -9.52 5.78 18.09
CA LEU A 191 -10.18 5.22 16.91
C LEU A 191 -11.43 6.07 16.61
N PRO A 192 -11.66 6.45 15.35
CA PRO A 192 -12.83 7.23 14.99
C PRO A 192 -14.08 6.44 15.35
N THR A 193 -15.11 7.14 15.82
CA THR A 193 -16.45 6.56 15.92
C THR A 193 -17.05 6.51 14.52
N ARG A 194 -17.60 5.36 14.10
CA ARG A 194 -18.28 5.20 12.79
C ARG A 194 -19.35 6.29 12.56
N ASN A 195 -19.94 6.78 13.65
CA ASN A 195 -20.95 7.82 13.68
C ASN A 195 -20.38 9.24 13.85
N GLU A 196 -19.14 9.52 13.42
CA GLU A 196 -18.63 10.88 13.39
C GLU A 196 -19.20 11.64 12.18
N TRP A 197 -20.18 12.51 12.46
CA TRP A 197 -20.91 13.36 11.51
C TRP A 197 -20.49 14.83 11.58
N SER A 198 -19.27 15.12 12.01
CA SER A 198 -18.76 16.50 11.99
C SER A 198 -18.68 17.02 10.54
N GLU A 199 -18.86 18.32 10.33
CA GLU A 199 -18.77 18.94 9.00
C GLU A 199 -17.45 18.61 8.31
N LYS A 200 -16.36 18.62 9.09
CA LYS A 200 -15.03 18.23 8.62
C LYS A 200 -14.97 16.77 8.19
N ALA A 201 -15.53 15.86 8.98
CA ALA A 201 -15.57 14.44 8.62
C ALA A 201 -16.33 14.19 7.31
N ILE A 202 -17.43 14.91 7.08
CA ILE A 202 -18.22 14.82 5.85
C ILE A 202 -17.42 15.37 4.65
N ALA A 203 -16.73 16.49 4.82
CA ALA A 203 -15.94 17.11 3.76
C ALA A 203 -14.71 16.27 3.35
N ASP A 204 -14.06 15.61 4.30
CA ASP A 204 -12.83 14.84 4.03
C ASP A 204 -13.09 13.49 3.34
N LEU A 205 -14.29 12.92 3.48
CA LEU A 205 -14.63 11.57 3.03
C LEU A 205 -14.49 11.35 1.51
N PRO A 206 -15.01 12.24 0.65
CA PRO A 206 -14.80 12.18 -0.79
C PRO A 206 -13.32 12.08 -1.18
N GLU A 207 -12.48 12.92 -0.57
CA GLU A 207 -11.05 12.95 -0.88
C GLU A 207 -10.36 11.63 -0.49
N LYS A 208 -10.75 11.05 0.66
CA LYS A 208 -10.24 9.76 1.13
C LYS A 208 -10.67 8.59 0.24
N ALA A 209 -11.90 8.63 -0.29
CA ALA A 209 -12.33 7.69 -1.30
C ALA A 209 -11.45 7.82 -2.56
N VAL A 210 -11.24 9.03 -3.08
CA VAL A 210 -10.38 9.28 -4.25
C VAL A 210 -8.94 8.81 -3.98
N TYR A 211 -8.42 8.94 -2.76
CA TYR A 211 -7.12 8.38 -2.39
C TYR A 211 -7.09 6.85 -2.58
N ALA A 212 -8.12 6.13 -2.13
CA ALA A 212 -8.21 4.68 -2.34
C ALA A 212 -8.24 4.31 -3.82
N TYR A 213 -8.95 5.08 -4.66
CA TYR A 213 -8.89 4.91 -6.13
C TYR A 213 -7.49 5.16 -6.68
N SER A 214 -6.77 6.18 -6.20
CA SER A 214 -5.42 6.50 -6.67
C SER A 214 -4.45 5.32 -6.50
N LYS A 215 -4.61 4.51 -5.45
CA LYS A 215 -3.78 3.32 -5.22
C LYS A 215 -3.97 2.24 -6.30
N LEU A 216 -5.12 2.20 -6.96
CA LEU A 216 -5.31 1.32 -8.13
C LEU A 216 -4.57 1.83 -9.36
N PHE A 217 -4.33 3.14 -9.48
CA PHE A 217 -3.50 3.67 -10.56
C PHE A 217 -2.03 3.29 -10.39
N ASP A 218 -1.53 3.19 -9.15
CA ASP A 218 -0.16 2.72 -8.86
C ASP A 218 0.10 1.29 -9.40
N LEU A 219 -0.95 0.48 -9.65
CA LEU A 219 -0.83 -0.85 -10.23
C LEU A 219 -0.22 -0.86 -11.64
N PHE A 220 -0.37 0.24 -12.39
CA PHE A 220 0.17 0.36 -13.74
C PHE A 220 1.70 0.37 -13.77
N ASP A 221 2.39 0.71 -12.67
CA ASP A 221 3.85 0.58 -12.56
C ASP A 221 4.32 -0.83 -12.96
N THR A 222 3.63 -1.83 -12.43
CA THR A 222 3.97 -3.23 -12.65
C THR A 222 3.59 -3.68 -14.06
N VAL A 223 2.47 -3.17 -14.59
CA VAL A 223 2.08 -3.37 -15.99
C VAL A 223 3.17 -2.85 -16.92
N PHE A 224 3.69 -1.63 -16.70
CA PHE A 224 4.78 -1.08 -17.47
C PHE A 224 6.07 -1.91 -17.35
N PHE A 225 6.39 -2.44 -16.18
CA PHE A 225 7.54 -3.32 -16.01
C PHE A 225 7.42 -4.60 -16.85
N VAL A 226 6.25 -5.22 -16.86
CA VAL A 226 5.97 -6.42 -17.68
C VAL A 226 6.10 -6.10 -19.17
N LEU A 227 5.41 -5.06 -19.64
CA LEU A 227 5.41 -4.64 -21.04
C LEU A 227 6.79 -4.19 -21.56
N ARG A 228 7.68 -3.76 -20.65
CA ARG A 228 9.07 -3.38 -20.97
C ARG A 228 10.09 -4.47 -20.67
N LYS A 229 9.65 -5.67 -20.30
CA LYS A 229 10.48 -6.82 -19.88
C LYS A 229 11.52 -6.43 -18.81
N LYS A 230 11.10 -5.63 -17.82
CA LYS A 230 11.91 -5.19 -16.66
C LYS A 230 11.65 -6.06 -15.43
N SER A 231 11.76 -7.38 -15.59
CA SER A 231 11.44 -8.36 -14.54
C SER A 231 12.28 -8.20 -13.27
N ASN A 232 13.48 -7.61 -13.37
CA ASN A 232 14.32 -7.28 -12.22
C ASN A 232 13.71 -6.24 -11.27
N GLN A 233 12.72 -5.46 -11.73
CA GLN A 233 11.96 -4.52 -10.90
C GLN A 233 10.74 -5.17 -10.22
N ILE A 234 10.27 -6.30 -10.75
CA ILE A 234 9.12 -7.05 -10.23
C ILE A 234 9.59 -8.02 -9.14
N THR A 235 9.96 -7.47 -7.99
CA THR A 235 10.37 -8.27 -6.83
C THR A 235 9.17 -8.72 -6.00
N PHE A 236 9.36 -9.71 -5.13
CA PHE A 236 8.31 -10.14 -4.18
C PHE A 236 7.77 -8.96 -3.37
N LEU A 237 8.66 -8.14 -2.78
CA LEU A 237 8.27 -7.00 -1.95
C LEU A 237 7.48 -5.96 -2.77
N HIS A 238 7.86 -5.73 -4.03
CA HIS A 238 7.14 -4.84 -4.95
C HIS A 238 5.71 -5.33 -5.21
N VAL A 239 5.56 -6.60 -5.62
CA VAL A 239 4.23 -7.18 -5.90
C VAL A 239 3.38 -7.23 -4.63
N TYR A 240 3.97 -7.62 -3.50
CA TYR A 240 3.30 -7.63 -2.20
C TYR A 240 2.81 -6.23 -1.80
N HIS A 241 3.65 -5.20 -1.93
CA HIS A 241 3.29 -3.81 -1.68
C HIS A 241 2.12 -3.35 -2.58
N HIS A 242 2.28 -3.49 -3.91
CA HIS A 242 1.26 -3.05 -4.86
C HIS A 242 -0.03 -3.88 -4.79
N PHE A 243 0.00 -5.08 -4.23
CA PHE A 243 -1.22 -5.84 -3.93
C PHE A 243 -1.88 -5.37 -2.63
N MET A 244 -1.12 -5.27 -1.54
CA MET A 244 -1.67 -5.01 -0.21
C MET A 244 -2.08 -3.56 0.01
N VAL A 245 -1.39 -2.57 -0.57
CA VAL A 245 -1.75 -1.15 -0.38
C VAL A 245 -3.16 -0.84 -0.89
N PRO A 246 -3.55 -1.22 -2.14
CA PRO A 246 -4.92 -1.04 -2.59
C PRO A 246 -5.95 -1.84 -1.77
N VAL A 247 -5.60 -3.06 -1.33
CA VAL A 247 -6.48 -3.90 -0.48
C VAL A 247 -6.75 -3.21 0.85
N LEU A 248 -5.71 -2.72 1.52
CA LEU A 248 -5.86 -2.00 2.78
C LEU A 248 -6.59 -0.68 2.58
N ALA A 249 -6.29 0.07 1.52
CA ALA A 249 -7.01 1.31 1.20
C ALA A 249 -8.51 1.06 0.98
N PHE A 250 -8.86 -0.01 0.28
CA PHE A 250 -10.25 -0.43 0.06
C PHE A 250 -10.97 -0.79 1.37
N ILE A 251 -10.37 -1.66 2.18
CA ILE A 251 -10.94 -2.12 3.45
C ILE A 251 -11.14 -0.93 4.39
N VAL A 252 -10.14 -0.05 4.50
CA VAL A 252 -10.25 1.14 5.37
C VAL A 252 -11.30 2.11 4.84
N ALA A 253 -11.30 2.41 3.53
CA ALA A 253 -12.26 3.33 2.97
C ALA A 253 -13.70 2.84 3.20
N LYS A 254 -13.96 1.53 3.13
CA LYS A 254 -15.28 0.97 3.43
C LYS A 254 -15.62 1.02 4.93
N LEU A 255 -14.74 0.52 5.79
CA LEU A 255 -15.09 0.19 7.17
C LEU A 255 -14.79 1.32 8.17
N CYS A 256 -13.77 2.14 7.90
CA CYS A 256 -13.23 3.09 8.87
C CYS A 256 -12.41 4.24 8.24
N PRO A 257 -13.00 5.01 7.31
CA PRO A 257 -12.30 6.03 6.53
C PRO A 257 -11.70 7.18 7.37
N GLN A 258 -12.14 7.36 8.61
CA GLN A 258 -11.68 8.46 9.49
C GLN A 258 -10.48 8.10 10.38
N THR A 259 -9.83 6.97 10.11
CA THR A 259 -8.78 6.46 10.99
C THR A 259 -7.48 7.25 10.86
N VAL A 260 -7.08 7.91 11.94
CA VAL A 260 -5.85 8.71 12.04
C VAL A 260 -4.60 7.95 11.58
N ILE A 261 -4.48 6.66 11.94
CA ILE A 261 -3.32 5.83 11.54
C ILE A 261 -3.19 5.76 10.02
N VAL A 262 -4.32 5.70 9.32
CA VAL A 262 -4.36 5.63 7.86
C VAL A 262 -4.08 6.99 7.24
N GLU A 263 -4.49 8.08 7.89
CA GLU A 263 -4.14 9.44 7.48
C GLU A 263 -2.63 9.69 7.58
N VAL A 264 -1.98 9.22 8.67
CA VAL A 264 -0.52 9.25 8.82
C VAL A 264 0.16 8.40 7.76
N PHE A 265 -0.34 7.19 7.50
CA PHE A 265 0.18 6.35 6.42
C PHE A 265 0.04 7.03 5.05
N CYS A 266 -1.12 7.65 4.77
CA CYS A 266 -1.39 8.38 3.53
C CYS A 266 -0.41 9.53 3.33
N LEU A 267 -0.17 10.34 4.36
CA LEU A 267 0.79 11.44 4.31
C LEU A 267 2.19 10.92 3.96
N LEU A 268 2.68 9.92 4.70
CA LEU A 268 4.03 9.37 4.51
C LEU A 268 4.17 8.69 3.15
N ASN A 269 3.17 7.90 2.72
CA ASN A 269 3.15 7.27 1.40
C ASN A 269 3.16 8.31 0.27
N SER A 270 2.33 9.36 0.37
CA SER A 270 2.22 10.39 -0.66
C SER A 270 3.50 11.24 -0.78
N ILE A 271 4.20 11.49 0.33
CA ILE A 271 5.53 12.14 0.29
C ILE A 271 6.53 11.24 -0.47
N VAL A 272 6.60 9.96 -0.13
CA VAL A 272 7.49 9.00 -0.78
C VAL A 272 7.18 8.88 -2.27
N HIS A 273 5.90 8.76 -2.63
CA HIS A 273 5.44 8.64 -4.01
C HIS A 273 5.68 9.93 -4.81
N THR A 274 5.48 11.12 -4.20
CA THR A 274 5.83 12.40 -4.84
C THR A 274 7.29 12.43 -5.25
N VAL A 275 8.19 12.08 -4.33
CA VAL A 275 9.64 12.06 -4.57
C VAL A 275 10.01 11.01 -5.62
N MET A 276 9.42 9.82 -5.53
CA MET A 276 9.68 8.70 -6.44
C MET A 276 9.23 8.98 -7.87
N TYR A 277 7.97 9.40 -8.07
CA TYR A 277 7.45 9.68 -9.40
C TYR A 277 8.08 10.92 -10.02
N SER A 278 8.47 11.92 -9.22
CA SER A 278 9.25 13.06 -9.70
C SER A 278 10.57 12.60 -10.31
N TYR A 279 11.27 11.67 -9.66
CA TYR A 279 12.47 11.08 -10.22
C TYR A 279 12.21 10.27 -11.50
N TYR A 280 11.15 9.45 -11.52
CA TYR A 280 10.83 8.67 -12.72
C TYR A 280 10.49 9.56 -13.91
N LEU A 281 9.74 10.64 -13.69
CA LEU A 281 9.48 11.69 -14.67
C LEU A 281 10.78 12.32 -15.17
N LEU A 282 11.62 12.80 -14.24
CA LEU A 282 12.91 13.42 -14.60
C LEU A 282 13.81 12.46 -15.39
N SER A 283 13.81 11.18 -15.03
CA SER A 283 14.64 10.15 -15.69
C SER A 283 14.22 9.86 -17.14
N ALA A 284 12.98 10.18 -17.49
CA ALA A 284 12.41 9.93 -18.81
C ALA A 284 12.76 11.02 -19.84
N PHE A 285 13.20 12.21 -19.43
CA PHE A 285 13.76 13.25 -20.31
C PHE A 285 15.08 12.83 -20.98
N GLY A 286 15.66 11.69 -20.58
CA GLY A 286 16.74 11.03 -21.30
C GLY A 286 18.13 11.33 -20.77
N PRO A 287 19.18 11.00 -21.55
CA PRO A 287 20.58 11.01 -21.09
C PRO A 287 21.09 12.38 -20.64
N GLN A 288 20.45 13.48 -21.05
CA GLN A 288 20.84 14.83 -20.66
C GLN A 288 20.53 15.11 -19.19
N ILE A 289 19.42 14.57 -18.66
CA ILE A 289 19.00 14.78 -17.26
C ILE A 289 19.59 13.72 -16.32
N GLN A 290 19.87 12.51 -16.81
CA GLN A 290 20.38 11.40 -16.01
C GLN A 290 21.64 11.71 -15.16
N PRO A 291 22.64 12.49 -15.63
CA PRO A 291 23.79 12.88 -14.83
C PRO A 291 23.43 13.64 -13.54
N TYR A 292 22.35 14.43 -13.58
CA TYR A 292 21.87 15.20 -12.43
C TYR A 292 21.02 14.35 -11.46
N LEU A 293 20.60 13.16 -11.88
CA LEU A 293 19.82 12.21 -11.09
C LEU A 293 20.69 11.29 -10.21
N TRP A 294 21.76 11.86 -9.63
CA TRP A 294 22.69 11.15 -8.74
C TRP A 294 22.02 10.52 -7.51
N TRP A 295 20.82 10.96 -7.18
CA TRP A 295 20.03 10.52 -6.04
C TRP A 295 19.17 9.28 -6.30
N LYS A 296 19.25 8.65 -7.48
CA LYS A 296 18.56 7.38 -7.82
C LYS A 296 18.63 6.33 -6.70
N ARG A 297 19.84 6.10 -6.19
CA ARG A 297 20.14 5.05 -5.20
C ARG A 297 19.43 5.27 -3.86
N TYR A 298 18.90 6.47 -3.65
CA TYR A 298 18.19 6.88 -2.44
C TYR A 298 16.69 6.64 -2.53
N ILE A 299 16.12 6.71 -3.73
CA ILE A 299 14.70 6.43 -3.95
C ILE A 299 14.44 4.94 -3.85
N THR A 300 15.33 4.11 -4.39
CA THR A 300 15.26 2.65 -4.22
C THR A 300 15.52 2.22 -2.78
N ARG A 301 16.00 3.14 -1.94
CA ARG A 301 15.93 2.96 -0.50
C ARG A 301 14.54 3.36 -0.06
N LEU A 302 14.13 4.61 -0.25
CA LEU A 302 12.83 5.22 0.14
C LEU A 302 11.55 4.42 -0.20
N GLN A 303 11.53 3.62 -1.28
CA GLN A 303 10.46 2.64 -1.60
C GLN A 303 10.47 1.41 -0.68
#